data_AF-A0A2N0QIC5-F1
#
_entry.id   AF-A0A2N0QIC5-F1
#
_cell.length_a   1.000
_cell.length_b   1.000
_cell.length_c   1.000
_cell.angle_alpha   90.00
_cell.angle_beta   90.00
_cell.angle_gamma   90.00
#
_symmetry.space_group_name_H-M   'P 1'
#
loop_
_entity.id
_entity.type
_entity.pdbx_description
1 polymer ?
#
loop_
_entity_poly.entity_id
_entity_poly.type
_entity_poly.pdbx_seq_one_letter_code
_entity_poly.pdbx_strand_id
1 'polypeptide(L)'
;MELAFSYDARPLDKSYINNKDSHDLSFANDFIEKQEVQQLSFQQLLLSYDQKEIKSLWGISYLISSDTHHLVILLDNGMYKCSCMSLINRGTVCRHYFCVMLQTSQAQFHIGFLNPRWFVETSPDLR
;
A
#
# COMPACT_ATOMS: atom_id res chain seq x y z
N MET A 1 -14.24 20.37 -5.36
CA MET A 1 -13.20 20.07 -4.36
C MET A 1 -13.87 19.25 -3.26
N GLU A 2 -14.21 18.00 -3.52
CA GLU A 2 -14.89 17.14 -2.51
C GLU A 2 -14.87 15.63 -2.83
N LEU A 3 -14.22 15.21 -3.91
CA LEU A 3 -13.98 13.78 -4.21
C LEU A 3 -12.59 13.32 -3.75
N ALA A 4 -11.99 14.03 -2.79
CA ALA A 4 -10.64 13.72 -2.31
C ALA A 4 -10.62 12.42 -1.49
N PHE A 5 -10.62 11.29 -2.21
CA PHE A 5 -9.86 10.07 -1.94
C PHE A 5 -9.98 9.50 -0.52
N SER A 6 -11.20 9.25 -0.08
CA SER A 6 -11.45 8.33 1.01
C SER A 6 -11.35 6.89 0.50
N TYR A 7 -10.36 6.15 1.01
CA TYR A 7 -10.18 4.72 0.74
C TYR A 7 -10.81 3.89 1.85
N ASP A 8 -11.35 2.73 1.48
CA ASP A 8 -11.77 1.68 2.39
C ASP A 8 -10.81 0.49 2.29
N ALA A 9 -10.58 -0.17 3.41
CA ALA A 9 -9.65 -1.30 3.50
C ALA A 9 -10.38 -2.52 4.05
N ARG A 10 -10.37 -3.61 3.28
CA ARG A 10 -11.08 -4.85 3.60
C ARG A 10 -10.09 -6.01 3.66
N PRO A 11 -10.17 -6.90 4.66
CA PRO A 11 -9.35 -8.09 4.67
C PRO A 11 -9.75 -9.00 3.50
N LEU A 12 -8.75 -9.56 2.82
CA LEU A 12 -8.96 -10.55 1.75
C LEU A 12 -8.59 -11.95 2.25
N ASP A 13 -9.36 -12.94 1.82
CA ASP A 13 -9.08 -14.34 2.07
C ASP A 13 -7.84 -14.78 1.26
N LYS A 14 -7.10 -15.77 1.77
CA LYS A 14 -5.99 -16.44 1.07
C LYS A 14 -6.41 -17.06 -0.27
N SER A 15 -7.70 -17.34 -0.47
CA SER A 15 -8.25 -17.77 -1.76
C SER A 15 -7.98 -16.76 -2.91
N TYR A 16 -7.82 -15.46 -2.60
CA TYR A 16 -7.38 -14.44 -3.57
C TYR A 16 -5.99 -14.71 -4.16
N ILE A 17 -5.11 -15.40 -3.43
CA ILE A 17 -3.77 -15.75 -3.92
C ILE A 17 -3.88 -16.79 -5.05
N ASN A 18 -4.90 -17.62 -5.02
CA ASN A 18 -5.09 -18.71 -5.97
C ASN A 18 -5.98 -18.32 -7.16
N ASN A 19 -6.68 -17.18 -7.07
CA ASN A 19 -7.51 -16.69 -8.17
C ASN A 19 -6.62 -15.96 -9.20
N LYS A 20 -6.40 -16.62 -10.34
CA LYS A 20 -5.53 -16.18 -11.44
C LYS A 20 -6.18 -15.14 -12.35
N ASP A 21 -7.44 -14.78 -12.12
CA ASP A 21 -8.18 -13.91 -13.03
C ASP A 21 -7.84 -12.44 -12.73
N SER A 22 -6.96 -11.92 -13.59
CA SER A 22 -6.45 -10.56 -13.61
C SER A 22 -7.58 -9.56 -13.86
N HIS A 23 -8.04 -8.89 -12.81
CA HIS A 23 -8.66 -7.58 -13.00
C HIS A 23 -7.55 -6.54 -13.09
N ASP A 24 -6.92 -6.45 -14.27
CA ASP A 24 -6.14 -5.27 -14.65
C ASP A 24 -7.13 -4.11 -14.83
N LEU A 25 -7.32 -3.32 -13.76
CA LEU A 25 -8.18 -2.15 -13.78
C LEU A 25 -7.43 -0.98 -14.43
N SER A 26 -8.05 -0.43 -15.47
CA SER A 26 -7.49 0.64 -16.29
C SER A 26 -7.39 1.97 -15.54
N PHE A 27 -6.35 2.71 -15.91
CA PHE A 27 -5.90 3.95 -15.31
C PHE A 27 -6.96 5.06 -15.36
N ALA A 28 -7.32 5.62 -14.20
CA ALA A 28 -7.94 6.94 -14.13
C ALA A 28 -6.85 8.01 -14.36
N ASN A 29 -7.19 9.04 -15.15
CA ASN A 29 -6.23 9.86 -15.88
C ASN A 29 -6.01 11.26 -15.27
N ASP A 30 -6.33 11.44 -13.98
CA ASP A 30 -6.31 12.77 -13.36
C ASP A 30 -5.03 13.01 -12.54
N PHE A 31 -4.55 14.26 -12.57
CA PHE A 31 -3.16 14.65 -12.26
C PHE A 31 -2.70 14.35 -10.81
N ILE A 32 -3.63 14.16 -9.86
CA ILE A 32 -3.32 13.77 -8.47
C ILE A 32 -3.12 12.24 -8.35
N GLU A 33 -3.77 11.45 -9.20
CA GLU A 33 -3.81 9.98 -9.14
C GLU A 33 -2.53 9.31 -9.63
N LYS A 34 -1.69 9.98 -10.43
CA LYS A 34 -0.43 9.41 -10.95
C LYS A 34 0.54 8.92 -9.86
N GLN A 35 0.42 9.44 -8.64
CA GLN A 35 1.24 9.01 -7.50
C GLN A 35 0.72 7.75 -6.80
N GLU A 36 -0.57 7.48 -6.97
CA GLU A 36 -1.32 6.41 -6.31
C GLU A 36 -1.63 5.27 -7.27
N VAL A 37 -1.40 5.45 -8.58
CA VAL A 37 -1.48 4.40 -9.62
C VAL A 37 -0.76 3.12 -9.17
N GLN A 38 -1.43 2.00 -9.41
CA GLN A 38 -0.87 0.68 -9.24
C GLN A 38 0.40 0.54 -10.08
N GLN A 39 1.53 0.30 -9.43
CA GLN A 39 2.84 0.17 -10.08
C GLN A 39 3.25 -1.29 -10.28
N LEU A 40 2.63 -2.21 -9.55
CA LEU A 40 2.76 -3.65 -9.72
C LEU A 40 1.39 -4.30 -9.79
N SER A 41 1.22 -5.27 -10.68
CA SER A 41 0.02 -6.11 -10.68
C SER A 41 -0.06 -6.91 -9.37
N PHE A 42 -1.27 -7.32 -8.97
CA PHE A 42 -1.43 -8.10 -7.74
C PHE A 42 -0.66 -9.42 -7.79
N GLN A 43 -0.60 -10.06 -8.97
CA GLN A 43 0.16 -11.29 -9.17
C GLN A 43 1.66 -11.07 -8.95
N GLN A 44 2.23 -10.01 -9.53
CA GLN A 44 3.65 -9.68 -9.33
C GLN A 44 3.96 -9.42 -7.85
N LEU A 45 3.06 -8.71 -7.16
CA LEU A 45 3.22 -8.44 -5.73
C LEU A 45 3.16 -9.73 -4.90
N LEU A 46 2.21 -10.62 -5.19
CA LEU A 46 2.04 -11.89 -4.48
C LEU A 46 3.18 -12.87 -4.74
N LEU A 47 3.70 -12.92 -5.98
CA LEU A 47 4.82 -13.79 -6.36
C LEU A 47 6.16 -13.34 -5.75
N SER A 48 6.24 -12.11 -5.23
CA SER A 48 7.47 -11.60 -4.62
C SER A 48 7.74 -12.09 -3.20
N TYR A 49 6.83 -12.87 -2.59
CA TYR A 49 6.94 -13.39 -1.23
C TYR A 49 6.53 -14.87 -1.14
N ASP A 50 7.09 -15.60 -0.18
CA ASP A 50 6.55 -16.91 0.19
C ASP A 50 5.21 -16.71 0.90
N GLN A 51 4.21 -17.53 0.56
CA GLN A 51 2.90 -17.53 1.20
C GLN A 51 2.99 -17.69 2.73
N LYS A 52 4.06 -18.30 3.24
CA LYS A 52 4.31 -18.45 4.68
C LYS A 52 4.67 -17.13 5.38
N GLU A 53 5.27 -16.19 4.66
CA GLU A 53 5.65 -14.87 5.18
C GLU A 53 4.45 -13.92 5.19
N ILE A 54 3.40 -14.22 4.42
CA ILE A 54 2.19 -13.41 4.33
C ILE A 54 1.33 -13.62 5.58
N LYS A 55 1.28 -12.59 6.42
CA LYS A 55 0.43 -12.55 7.62
C LYS A 55 -1.03 -12.26 7.28
N SER A 56 -1.28 -11.27 6.42
CA SER A 56 -2.64 -10.92 5.99
C SER A 56 -2.62 -10.12 4.69
N LEU A 57 -3.72 -10.21 3.94
CA LEU A 57 -3.95 -9.48 2.70
C LEU A 57 -5.08 -8.48 2.86
N TRP A 58 -4.93 -7.31 2.23
CA TRP A 58 -5.89 -6.23 2.32
C TRP A 58 -6.17 -5.63 0.94
N GLY A 59 -7.45 -5.62 0.57
CA GLY A 59 -7.96 -4.98 -0.62
C GLY A 59 -8.34 -3.55 -0.29
N ILE A 60 -7.87 -2.63 -1.12
CA ILE A 60 -8.10 -1.20 -0.96
C ILE A 60 -8.96 -0.72 -2.11
N SER A 61 -10.08 -0.11 -1.76
CA SER A 61 -11.09 0.40 -2.70
C SER A 61 -11.27 1.89 -2.48
N TYR A 62 -11.56 2.64 -3.53
CA TYR A 62 -12.14 3.97 -3.37
C TYR A 62 -13.52 3.82 -2.71
N LEU A 63 -13.94 4.72 -1.80
CA LEU A 63 -15.26 4.60 -1.15
C LEU A 63 -16.43 4.56 -2.14
N ILE A 64 -16.27 5.14 -3.32
CA ILE A 64 -17.28 5.18 -4.38
C ILE A 64 -17.28 3.92 -5.26
N SER A 65 -16.34 2.98 -5.06
CA SER A 65 -16.22 1.77 -5.86
C SER A 65 -16.20 0.51 -4.98
N SER A 66 -16.82 -0.55 -5.47
CA SER A 66 -16.73 -1.88 -4.88
C SER A 66 -15.41 -2.59 -5.22
N ASP A 67 -14.69 -2.12 -6.23
CA ASP A 67 -13.56 -2.83 -6.81
C ASP A 67 -12.27 -2.61 -6.00
N THR A 68 -11.42 -3.63 -5.95
CA THR A 68 -10.11 -3.53 -5.30
C THR A 68 -9.11 -2.92 -6.28
N HIS A 69 -8.61 -1.72 -5.96
CA HIS A 69 -7.67 -0.97 -6.79
C HIS A 69 -6.23 -1.18 -6.34
N HIS A 70 -6.01 -1.37 -5.03
CA HIS A 70 -4.70 -1.69 -4.49
C HIS A 70 -4.74 -2.90 -3.59
N LEU A 71 -3.62 -3.61 -3.58
CA LEU A 71 -3.36 -4.71 -2.66
C LEU A 71 -2.28 -4.27 -1.69
N VAL A 72 -2.52 -4.52 -0.41
CA VAL A 72 -1.54 -4.35 0.66
C VAL A 72 -1.31 -5.71 1.31
N ILE A 73 -0.04 -6.10 1.41
CA ILE A 73 0.41 -7.32 2.06
C ILE A 73 1.08 -6.93 3.37
N LEU A 74 0.61 -7.51 4.48
CA LEU A 74 1.32 -7.47 5.76
C LEU A 74 2.15 -8.75 5.89
N LEU A 75 3.42 -8.57 6.26
CA LEU A 75 4.35 -9.67 6.49
C LEU A 75 4.45 -9.99 7.98
N ASP A 76 4.84 -11.22 8.30
CA ASP A 76 5.03 -11.72 9.65
C ASP A 76 6.08 -10.92 10.46
N ASN A 77 7.13 -10.45 9.79
CA ASN A 77 8.20 -9.62 10.34
C ASN A 77 7.81 -8.16 10.60
N GLY A 78 6.53 -7.79 10.40
CA GLY A 78 6.01 -6.44 10.62
C GLY A 78 6.24 -5.46 9.47
N MET A 79 6.88 -5.89 8.38
CA MET A 79 6.95 -5.12 7.14
C MET A 79 5.65 -5.19 6.36
N TYR A 80 5.51 -4.29 5.38
CA TYR A 80 4.40 -4.33 4.43
C TYR A 80 4.88 -4.06 3.01
N LYS A 81 4.05 -4.44 2.04
CA LYS A 81 4.15 -3.97 0.66
C LYS A 81 2.80 -3.55 0.14
N CYS A 82 2.80 -2.56 -0.76
CA CYS A 82 1.60 -2.08 -1.42
C CYS A 82 1.84 -2.06 -2.93
N SER A 83 0.81 -2.37 -3.72
CA SER A 83 0.88 -2.36 -5.18
C SER A 83 1.23 -1.00 -5.78
N CYS A 84 1.04 0.11 -5.05
CA CYS A 84 1.48 1.45 -5.46
C CYS A 84 2.99 1.70 -5.32
N MET A 85 3.74 0.83 -4.63
CA MET A 85 5.20 0.88 -4.47
C MET A 85 5.79 2.17 -3.88
N SER A 86 4.98 3.04 -3.25
CA SER A 86 5.48 4.34 -2.74
C SER A 86 6.64 4.19 -1.75
N LEU A 87 6.62 3.17 -0.89
CA LEU A 87 7.71 2.94 0.06
C LEU A 87 9.05 2.69 -0.65
N ILE A 88 9.03 1.92 -1.75
CA ILE A 88 10.24 1.58 -2.50
C ILE A 88 10.67 2.76 -3.39
N ASN A 89 9.73 3.31 -4.15
CA ASN A 89 10.05 4.29 -5.20
C ASN A 89 10.21 5.72 -4.67
N ARG A 90 9.67 6.01 -3.48
CA ARG A 90 9.66 7.36 -2.90
C ARG A 90 10.21 7.40 -1.48
N GLY A 91 10.36 6.24 -0.83
CA GLY A 91 10.81 6.19 0.55
C GLY A 91 9.77 6.70 1.55
N THR A 92 8.49 6.71 1.20
CA THR A 92 7.41 7.18 2.07
C THR A 92 6.31 6.14 2.19
N VAL A 93 5.63 6.15 3.34
CA VAL A 93 4.45 5.33 3.54
C VAL A 93 3.28 5.83 2.68
N CYS A 94 2.60 4.90 2.01
CA CYS A 94 1.46 5.23 1.16
C CYS A 94 0.16 5.35 1.98
N ARG A 95 -0.79 6.14 1.46
CA ARG A 95 -2.12 6.30 2.06
C ARG A 95 -2.87 4.98 2.21
N HIS A 96 -2.71 4.08 1.23
CA HIS A 96 -3.28 2.73 1.28
C HIS A 96 -2.87 1.94 2.53
N TYR A 97 -1.60 2.04 2.94
CA TYR A 97 -1.13 1.39 4.15
C TYR A 97 -1.69 2.05 5.41
N PHE A 98 -1.77 3.38 5.44
CA PHE A 98 -2.42 4.09 6.54
C PHE A 98 -3.88 3.66 6.72
N CYS A 99 -4.62 3.41 5.63
CA CYS A 99 -5.98 2.86 5.72
C CYS A 99 -5.99 1.47 6.39
N VAL A 100 -5.04 0.59 6.07
CA VAL A 100 -4.91 -0.71 6.74
C VAL A 100 -4.55 -0.55 8.22
N MET A 101 -3.62 0.35 8.55
CA MET A 101 -3.25 0.65 9.94
C MET A 101 -4.44 1.10 10.80
N LEU A 102 -5.38 1.84 10.21
CA LEU A 102 -6.60 2.27 10.90
C LEU A 102 -7.59 1.11 11.14
N GLN A 103 -7.50 0.03 10.34
CA GLN A 103 -8.41 -1.13 10.44
C GLN A 103 -7.85 -2.29 11.28
N THR A 104 -6.53 -2.37 11.49
CA THR A 104 -5.94 -3.50 12.22
C THR A 104 -4.71 -3.11 13.02
N SER A 105 -4.60 -3.65 14.24
CA SER A 105 -3.40 -3.53 15.09
C SER A 105 -2.21 -4.37 14.58
N GLN A 106 -2.43 -5.21 13.57
CA GLN A 106 -1.36 -6.01 12.96
C GLN A 106 -0.44 -5.17 12.07
N ALA A 107 -0.92 -4.05 11.54
CA ALA A 107 -0.14 -3.12 10.73
C ALA A 107 0.53 -2.09 11.66
N GLN A 108 1.84 -2.20 11.79
CA GLN A 108 2.65 -1.32 12.62
C GLN A 108 3.54 -0.45 11.74
N PHE A 109 3.78 0.80 12.15
CA PHE A 109 4.64 1.71 11.43
C PHE A 109 5.86 2.06 12.29
N HIS A 110 7.03 1.70 11.80
CA HIS A 110 8.29 2.16 12.36
C HIS A 110 8.81 3.33 11.52
N ILE A 111 9.15 4.46 12.18
CA ILE A 111 9.61 5.68 11.49
C ILE A 111 10.86 5.44 10.62
N GLY A 112 11.69 4.47 10.99
CA GLY A 112 12.85 4.05 10.21
C GLY A 112 12.53 3.43 8.83
N PHE A 113 11.25 3.20 8.50
CA PHE A 113 10.85 2.85 7.13
C PHE A 113 10.85 4.06 6.18
N LEU A 114 10.81 5.29 6.70
CA LEU A 114 10.94 6.47 5.86
C LEU A 114 12.39 6.62 5.41
N ASN A 115 12.56 6.94 4.12
CA ASN A 115 13.89 7.24 3.59
C ASN A 115 14.44 8.48 4.30
N PRO A 116 15.71 8.45 4.77
CA PRO A 116 16.30 9.54 5.53
C PRO A 116 16.20 10.93 4.90
N ARG A 117 16.09 11.02 3.56
CA ARG A 117 15.89 12.26 2.82
C ARG A 117 14.65 13.07 3.26
N TRP A 118 13.71 12.44 3.96
CA TRP A 118 12.49 13.07 4.46
C TRP A 118 12.64 13.64 5.87
N PHE A 119 13.75 13.36 6.56
CA PHE A 119 14.06 14.00 7.82
C PHE A 119 14.77 15.32 7.57
N VAL A 120 14.44 16.32 8.38
CA VAL A 120 15.21 17.58 8.39
C VAL A 120 16.61 17.23 8.86
N GLU A 121 17.63 17.61 8.09
CA GLU A 121 19.00 17.58 8.58
C GLU A 121 19.06 18.49 9.80
N THR A 122 19.25 17.93 10.98
CA THR A 122 19.74 18.72 12.11
C THR A 122 21.16 19.13 11.74
N SER A 123 21.31 20.26 11.06
CA SER A 123 22.63 20.89 10.94
C SER A 123 23.13 21.14 12.38
N PRO A 124 24.35 20.71 12.73
CA PRO A 124 24.94 21.03 14.03
C PRO A 124 25.22 22.53 14.24
N ASP A 125 24.95 23.38 13.24
CA ASP A 125 25.44 24.76 13.17
C ASP A 125 24.40 25.81 13.58
N LEU A 126 23.66 25.55 14.67
CA LEU A 126 23.08 26.60 15.51
C LEU A 126 23.49 26.36 16.97
N ARG A 127 24.70 26.79 17.31
CA ARG A 127 25.12 27.13 18.67
C ARG A 127 25.83 28.47 18.66
#